data_AF-A0A7Y3KB04-F1
#
_entry.id   AF-A0A7Y3KB04-F1
#
_cell.length_a   1.000
_cell.length_b   1.000
_cell.length_c   1.000
_cell.angle_alpha   90.00
_cell.angle_beta   90.00
_cell.angle_gamma   90.00
#
_symmetry.space_group_name_H-M   'P 1'
#
loop_
_entity.id
_entity.type
_entity.pdbx_description
1 polymer ?
#
loop_
_entity_poly.entity_id
_entity_poly.type
_entity_poly.pdbx_seq_one_letter_code
_entity_poly.pdbx_strand_id
1 'polypeptide(L)'
;MIMRLAYQQNWAKAAPWLGILTAFLLLLKIPMSNPLFWGLVNIPLYLFHQTEEHYIPGGFKDYMNQVVNQLPPGQEILTDRKVFWINILLVWVAFLLFGLLSFLNLGFGLLIIIFSLINCTTHIVEWFRRRRWNPGLIMASLQFLLSLYAAYFITFHGLSNAVFWWITTLLFSILVHALLFRLVLSKTSRS
;
A
#
# COMPACT_ATOMS: atom_id res chain seq x y z
N MET A 1 12.74 -17.01 -12.70
CA MET A 1 11.46 -16.86 -11.97
C MET A 1 11.06 -15.40 -11.74
N ILE A 2 11.87 -14.59 -11.03
CA ILE A 2 11.56 -13.18 -10.72
C ILE A 2 11.25 -12.34 -11.97
N MET A 3 12.05 -12.45 -13.04
CA MET A 3 11.80 -11.71 -14.28
C MET A 3 10.44 -12.04 -14.93
N ARG A 4 9.96 -13.28 -14.79
CA ARG A 4 8.65 -13.70 -15.32
C ARG A 4 7.49 -13.11 -14.51
N LEU A 5 7.66 -13.02 -13.20
CA LEU A 5 6.69 -12.40 -12.29
C LEU A 5 6.63 -10.88 -12.49
N ALA A 6 7.78 -10.23 -12.67
CA ALA A 6 7.85 -8.80 -12.90
C ALA A 6 7.31 -8.41 -14.28
N TYR A 7 7.62 -9.18 -15.33
CA TYR A 7 7.18 -8.91 -16.70
C TYR A 7 5.67 -8.74 -16.78
N GLN A 8 5.23 -7.62 -17.35
CA GLN A 8 3.83 -7.22 -17.45
C GLN A 8 3.08 -7.30 -16.12
N GLN A 9 3.81 -7.14 -15.01
CA GLN A 9 3.27 -7.16 -13.66
C GLN A 9 2.47 -8.44 -13.34
N ASN A 10 2.87 -9.59 -13.90
CA ASN A 10 2.19 -10.88 -13.68
C ASN A 10 2.01 -11.25 -12.19
N TRP A 11 2.88 -10.76 -11.31
CA TRP A 11 2.76 -10.89 -9.86
C TRP A 11 1.42 -10.37 -9.30
N ALA A 12 0.86 -9.32 -9.90
CA ALA A 12 -0.37 -8.67 -9.44
C ALA A 12 -1.61 -9.58 -9.57
N LYS A 13 -1.55 -10.60 -10.43
CA LYS A 13 -2.63 -11.60 -10.57
C LYS A 13 -2.89 -12.38 -9.28
N ALA A 14 -1.90 -12.48 -8.39
CA ALA A 14 -2.05 -13.11 -7.08
C ALA A 14 -2.67 -12.18 -6.03
N ALA A 15 -2.61 -10.86 -6.21
CA ALA A 15 -3.12 -9.89 -5.25
C ALA A 15 -4.62 -10.08 -4.90
N PRO A 16 -5.56 -10.26 -5.84
CA PRO A 16 -6.97 -10.43 -5.47
C PRO A 16 -7.23 -11.72 -4.69
N TRP A 17 -6.54 -12.81 -5.05
CA TRP A 17 -6.67 -14.09 -4.35
C TRP A 17 -6.11 -14.04 -2.94
N LEU A 18 -4.96 -13.38 -2.76
CA LEU A 18 -4.40 -13.13 -1.43
C LEU A 18 -5.28 -12.17 -0.62
N GLY A 19 -5.89 -11.16 -1.26
CA GLY A 19 -6.84 -10.26 -0.63
C GLY A 19 -8.07 -11.01 -0.10
N ILE A 20 -8.66 -11.88 -0.91
CA ILE A 20 -9.78 -12.75 -0.50
C ILE A 20 -9.36 -13.67 0.64
N LEU A 21 -8.22 -14.35 0.51
CA LEU A 21 -7.73 -15.28 1.53
C LEU A 21 -7.50 -14.58 2.87
N THR A 22 -6.78 -13.44 2.86
CA THR A 22 -6.49 -12.70 4.09
C THR A 22 -7.73 -12.06 4.70
N ALA A 23 -8.67 -11.54 3.89
CA ALA A 23 -9.95 -11.05 4.37
C ALA A 23 -10.79 -12.16 5.02
N PHE A 24 -10.86 -13.32 4.36
CA PHE A 24 -11.59 -14.49 4.87
C PHE A 24 -10.98 -14.99 6.20
N LEU A 25 -9.66 -15.14 6.27
CA LEU A 25 -8.97 -15.54 7.49
C LEU A 25 -9.17 -14.51 8.62
N LEU A 26 -9.10 -13.21 8.30
CA LEU A 26 -9.30 -12.14 9.26
C LEU A 26 -10.72 -12.20 9.87
N LEU A 27 -11.75 -12.28 9.02
CA LEU A 27 -13.15 -12.36 9.44
C LEU A 27 -13.47 -13.65 10.21
N LEU A 28 -12.84 -14.77 9.85
CA LEU A 28 -13.06 -16.05 10.50
C LEU A 28 -12.38 -16.16 11.87
N LYS A 29 -11.18 -15.56 12.02
CA LYS A 29 -10.32 -15.80 13.18
C LYS A 29 -10.33 -14.68 14.22
N ILE A 30 -10.65 -13.45 13.83
CA ILE A 30 -10.54 -12.29 14.72
C ILE A 30 -11.87 -11.52 14.68
N PRO A 31 -12.60 -11.41 15.80
CA PRO A 31 -13.85 -10.67 15.83
C PRO A 31 -13.60 -9.17 15.64
N MET A 32 -14.53 -8.46 15.00
CA MET A 32 -14.41 -7.01 14.75
C MET A 32 -14.34 -6.16 16.04
N SER A 33 -14.76 -6.71 17.19
CA SER A 33 -14.60 -6.07 18.49
C SER A 33 -13.16 -6.10 19.00
N ASN A 34 -12.30 -6.95 18.45
CA ASN A 34 -10.89 -7.03 18.82
C ASN A 34 -10.08 -5.97 18.05
N PRO A 35 -9.30 -5.09 18.72
CA PRO A 35 -8.47 -4.08 18.06
C PRO A 35 -7.49 -4.66 17.03
N LEU A 36 -7.01 -5.89 17.21
CA LEU A 36 -6.13 -6.55 16.26
C LEU A 36 -6.80 -6.73 14.89
N PHE A 37 -8.12 -6.91 14.84
CA PHE A 37 -8.87 -6.94 13.58
C PHE A 37 -8.60 -5.68 12.76
N TRP A 38 -8.75 -4.52 13.40
CA TRP A 38 -8.57 -3.21 12.78
C TRP A 38 -7.10 -2.90 12.49
N GLY A 39 -6.16 -3.42 13.29
CA GLY A 39 -4.74 -3.36 12.97
C GLY A 39 -4.38 -4.12 11.68
N LEU A 40 -5.06 -5.23 11.40
CA LEU A 40 -4.76 -6.12 10.27
C LEU A 40 -5.64 -5.89 9.04
N VAL A 41 -6.78 -5.19 9.16
CA VAL A 41 -7.74 -4.98 8.05
C VAL A 41 -7.11 -4.30 6.84
N ASN A 42 -6.05 -3.52 7.04
CA ASN A 42 -5.33 -2.86 5.95
C ASN A 42 -4.57 -3.84 5.05
N ILE A 43 -4.25 -5.04 5.50
CA ILE A 43 -3.57 -6.06 4.67
C ILE A 43 -4.45 -6.47 3.47
N PRO A 44 -5.68 -6.99 3.65
CA PRO A 44 -6.54 -7.32 2.52
C PRO A 44 -6.92 -6.09 1.69
N LEU A 45 -7.16 -4.93 2.33
CA LEU A 45 -7.49 -3.70 1.61
C LEU A 45 -6.37 -3.28 0.64
N TYR A 46 -5.12 -3.33 1.09
CA TYR A 46 -3.98 -2.98 0.25
C TYR A 46 -3.78 -3.97 -0.90
N LEU A 47 -4.07 -5.26 -0.70
CA LEU A 47 -4.03 -6.26 -1.77
C LEU A 47 -5.11 -5.99 -2.85
N PHE A 48 -6.30 -5.55 -2.44
CA PHE A 48 -7.32 -5.09 -3.39
C PHE A 48 -6.93 -3.77 -4.07
N HIS A 49 -6.29 -2.86 -3.35
CA HIS A 49 -5.71 -1.65 -3.95
C HIS A 49 -4.69 -1.97 -5.04
N GLN A 50 -3.74 -2.87 -4.77
CA GLN A 50 -2.78 -3.34 -5.77
C GLN A 50 -3.44 -4.05 -6.96
N THR A 51 -4.58 -4.70 -6.72
CA THR A 51 -5.36 -5.29 -7.81
C THR A 51 -5.84 -4.21 -8.76
N GLU A 52 -6.40 -3.11 -8.25
CA GLU A 52 -6.84 -1.98 -9.08
C GLU A 52 -5.67 -1.34 -9.84
N GLU A 53 -4.55 -1.10 -9.17
CA GLU A 53 -3.37 -0.43 -9.74
C GLU A 53 -2.68 -1.26 -10.83
N HIS A 54 -2.55 -2.57 -10.61
CA HIS A 54 -1.59 -3.40 -11.34
C HIS A 54 -2.21 -4.55 -12.12
N TYR A 55 -3.48 -4.89 -11.88
CA TYR A 55 -4.13 -6.01 -12.57
C TYR A 55 -5.45 -5.65 -13.25
N ILE A 56 -6.47 -5.24 -12.50
CA ILE A 56 -7.81 -4.93 -13.03
C ILE A 56 -8.33 -3.65 -12.37
N PRO A 57 -8.40 -2.52 -13.09
CA PRO A 57 -8.09 -2.34 -14.52
C PRO A 57 -6.58 -2.28 -14.83
N GLY A 58 -5.72 -2.08 -13.83
CA GLY A 58 -4.29 -1.91 -14.04
C GLY A 58 -3.91 -0.51 -14.55
N GLY A 59 -2.71 -0.38 -15.11
CA GLY A 59 -2.26 0.85 -15.78
C GLY A 59 -1.49 1.84 -14.91
N PHE A 60 -1.25 1.55 -13.62
CA PHE A 60 -0.53 2.46 -12.73
C PHE A 60 0.85 2.86 -13.25
N LYS A 61 1.59 1.89 -13.81
CA LYS A 61 2.92 2.14 -14.40
C LYS A 61 2.86 3.19 -15.51
N ASP A 62 1.91 3.06 -16.41
CA ASP A 62 1.77 3.94 -17.57
C ASP A 62 1.28 5.32 -17.13
N TYR A 63 0.35 5.37 -16.18
CA TYR A 63 -0.07 6.62 -15.54
C TYR A 63 1.13 7.36 -14.92
N MET A 64 1.96 6.67 -14.15
CA MET A 64 3.14 7.27 -13.53
C MET A 64 4.16 7.76 -14.57
N ASN A 65 4.44 6.98 -15.62
CA ASN A 65 5.40 7.38 -16.63
C ASN A 65 4.88 8.52 -17.52
N GLN A 66 3.66 8.41 -18.04
CA GLN A 66 3.14 9.31 -19.08
C GLN A 66 2.41 10.53 -18.50
N VAL A 67 1.66 10.36 -17.41
CA VAL A 67 0.87 11.45 -16.82
C VAL A 67 1.67 12.16 -15.73
N VAL A 68 2.27 11.41 -14.80
CA VAL A 68 2.98 12.02 -13.67
C VAL A 68 4.35 12.55 -14.08
N ASN A 69 5.17 11.71 -14.71
CA ASN A 69 6.52 12.07 -15.14
C ASN A 69 6.59 12.71 -16.53
N GLN A 70 5.45 12.81 -17.25
CA GLN A 70 5.34 13.45 -18.57
C GLN A 70 6.35 12.89 -19.60
N LEU A 71 6.62 11.59 -19.54
CA LEU A 71 7.54 10.94 -20.46
C LEU A 71 6.86 10.66 -21.81
N PRO A 72 7.61 10.74 -22.92
CA PRO A 72 7.12 10.29 -24.22
C PRO A 72 6.75 8.79 -24.21
N PRO A 73 5.82 8.35 -25.08
CA PRO A 73 5.51 6.94 -25.27
C PRO A 73 6.78 6.11 -25.52
N GLY A 74 6.91 4.98 -24.84
CA GLY A 74 8.08 4.10 -24.93
C GLY A 74 9.24 4.44 -23.97
N GLN A 75 9.19 5.56 -23.24
CA GLN A 75 10.13 5.84 -22.16
C GLN A 75 9.56 5.45 -20.80
N GLU A 76 10.39 4.81 -19.97
CA GLU A 76 10.02 4.37 -18.63
C GLU A 76 11.06 4.81 -17.58
N ILE A 77 10.62 5.56 -16.57
CA ILE A 77 11.38 5.72 -15.32
C ILE A 77 10.98 4.62 -14.35
N LEU A 78 9.68 4.35 -14.26
CA LEU A 78 9.09 3.26 -13.48
C LEU A 78 8.94 2.05 -14.39
N THR A 79 9.86 1.08 -14.24
CA THR A 79 9.85 -0.16 -15.02
C THR A 79 9.10 -1.27 -14.27
N ASP A 80 8.67 -2.30 -14.99
CA ASP A 80 8.07 -3.52 -14.42
C ASP A 80 8.89 -4.11 -13.26
N ARG A 81 10.23 -4.09 -13.39
CA ARG A 81 11.14 -4.57 -12.35
C ARG A 81 11.11 -3.69 -11.10
N LYS A 82 11.09 -2.36 -11.26
CA LYS A 82 10.98 -1.44 -10.11
C LYS A 82 9.65 -1.63 -9.41
N VAL A 83 8.54 -1.67 -10.16
CA VAL A 83 7.19 -1.91 -9.65
C VAL A 83 7.12 -3.22 -8.85
N PHE A 84 7.68 -4.31 -9.40
CA PHE A 84 7.73 -5.60 -8.71
C PHE A 84 8.45 -5.51 -7.36
N TRP A 85 9.68 -4.98 -7.33
CA TRP A 85 10.46 -5.00 -6.10
C TRP A 85 9.88 -4.08 -5.01
N ILE A 86 9.36 -2.92 -5.39
CA ILE A 86 8.71 -2.00 -4.46
C ILE A 86 7.51 -2.69 -3.79
N ASN A 87 6.63 -3.29 -4.59
CA ASN A 87 5.41 -3.93 -4.08
C ASN A 87 5.71 -5.20 -3.28
N ILE A 88 6.59 -6.07 -3.77
CA ILE A 88 6.89 -7.33 -3.08
C ILE A 88 7.62 -7.08 -1.75
N LEU A 89 8.61 -6.19 -1.72
CA LEU A 89 9.38 -5.95 -0.49
C LEU A 89 8.60 -5.10 0.52
N LEU A 90 8.04 -3.98 0.08
CA LEU A 90 7.48 -2.98 1.01
C LEU A 90 6.02 -3.19 1.33
N VAL A 91 5.27 -3.84 0.44
CA VAL A 91 3.90 -4.20 0.75
C VAL A 91 3.87 -5.62 1.25
N TRP A 92 4.24 -6.61 0.45
CA TRP A 92 3.97 -8.01 0.82
C TRP A 92 4.81 -8.48 1.99
N VAL A 93 6.14 -8.33 1.91
CA VAL A 93 7.04 -8.77 2.98
C VAL A 93 6.90 -7.90 4.22
N ALA A 94 6.88 -6.57 4.08
CA ALA A 94 6.78 -5.69 5.24
C ALA A 94 5.41 -5.77 5.93
N PHE A 95 4.29 -5.85 5.19
CA PHE A 95 2.97 -5.98 5.83
C PHE A 95 2.80 -7.36 6.47
N LEU A 96 3.37 -8.41 5.90
CA LEU A 96 3.41 -9.72 6.57
C LEU A 96 4.19 -9.63 7.88
N LEU A 97 5.38 -9.04 7.85
CA LEU A 97 6.22 -8.87 9.04
C LEU A 97 5.52 -8.03 10.12
N PHE A 98 5.04 -6.83 9.78
CA PHE A 98 4.36 -5.95 10.73
C PHE A 98 3.01 -6.52 11.16
N GLY A 99 2.33 -7.29 10.31
CA GLY A 99 1.11 -7.99 10.65
C GLY A 99 1.37 -9.07 11.71
N LEU A 100 2.44 -9.86 11.56
CA LEU A 100 2.87 -10.81 12.59
C LEU A 100 3.30 -10.10 13.88
N LEU A 101 4.04 -9.01 13.79
CA LEU A 101 4.45 -8.22 14.95
C LEU A 101 3.26 -7.53 15.66
N SER A 102 2.13 -7.33 14.97
CA SER A 102 0.92 -6.76 15.56
C SER A 102 0.31 -7.65 16.66
N PHE A 103 0.58 -8.96 16.62
CA PHE A 103 0.20 -9.89 17.69
C PHE A 103 1.03 -9.68 18.97
N LEU A 104 2.22 -9.11 18.85
CA LEU A 104 3.08 -8.75 19.99
C LEU A 104 2.79 -7.34 20.48
N ASN A 105 2.55 -6.41 19.55
CA ASN A 105 2.20 -5.03 19.89
C ASN A 105 1.36 -4.39 18.77
N LEU A 106 0.17 -3.88 19.13
CA LEU A 106 -0.75 -3.23 18.19
C LEU A 106 -0.18 -2.00 17.47
N GLY A 107 0.91 -1.42 17.98
CA GLY A 107 1.62 -0.33 17.31
C GLY A 107 2.16 -0.69 15.93
N PHE A 108 2.51 -1.95 15.68
CA PHE A 108 2.86 -2.40 14.34
C PHE A 108 1.65 -2.44 13.40
N GLY A 109 0.44 -2.64 13.94
CA GLY A 109 -0.81 -2.50 13.19
C GLY A 109 -1.08 -1.04 12.84
N LEU A 110 -0.81 -0.11 13.78
CA LEU A 110 -0.85 1.32 13.49
C LEU A 110 0.15 1.68 12.38
N LEU A 111 1.35 1.10 12.37
CA LEU A 111 2.32 1.31 11.29
C LEU A 111 1.74 0.97 9.92
N ILE A 112 1.11 -0.21 9.79
CA ILE A 112 0.44 -0.63 8.55
C ILE A 112 -0.64 0.37 8.14
N ILE A 113 -1.45 0.83 9.10
CA ILE A 113 -2.54 1.79 8.86
C ILE A 113 -1.99 3.13 8.38
N ILE A 114 -1.01 3.71 9.07
CA ILE A 114 -0.44 5.02 8.70
C ILE A 114 0.30 4.94 7.36
N PHE A 115 1.04 3.86 7.12
CA PHE A 115 1.68 3.63 5.84
C PHE A 115 0.65 3.62 4.70
N SER A 116 -0.47 2.91 4.91
CA SER A 116 -1.57 2.85 3.96
C SER A 116 -2.24 4.20 3.74
N LEU A 117 -2.51 4.97 4.81
CA LEU A 117 -3.10 6.32 4.70
C LEU A 117 -2.26 7.27 3.85
N ILE A 118 -0.93 7.25 4.01
CA ILE A 118 -0.03 8.07 3.19
C ILE A 118 -0.13 7.65 1.73
N ASN A 119 -0.09 6.34 1.45
CA ASN A 119 -0.23 5.84 0.09
C ASN A 119 -1.58 6.21 -0.53
N CYS A 120 -2.69 5.98 0.16
CA CYS A 120 -4.02 6.35 -0.36
C CYS A 120 -4.13 7.86 -0.63
N THR A 121 -3.51 8.67 0.22
CA THR A 121 -3.48 10.13 0.06
C THR A 121 -2.82 10.53 -1.26
N THR A 122 -1.80 9.83 -1.75
CA THR A 122 -1.16 10.18 -3.04
C THR A 122 -2.12 10.01 -4.21
N HIS A 123 -2.94 8.96 -4.22
CA HIS A 123 -3.96 8.75 -5.27
C HIS A 123 -5.06 9.81 -5.22
N ILE A 124 -5.55 10.13 -4.02
CA ILE A 124 -6.60 11.12 -3.82
C ILE A 124 -6.10 12.52 -4.22
N VAL A 125 -4.89 12.90 -3.79
CA VAL A 125 -4.27 14.18 -4.15
C VAL A 125 -4.05 14.29 -5.66
N GLU A 126 -3.53 13.25 -6.31
CA GLU A 126 -3.33 13.29 -7.77
C GLU A 126 -4.66 13.40 -8.53
N TRP A 127 -5.73 12.78 -8.05
CA TRP A 127 -7.09 12.99 -8.59
C TRP A 127 -7.52 14.45 -8.48
N PHE A 128 -7.39 15.08 -7.31
CA PHE A 128 -7.74 16.50 -7.13
C PHE A 128 -6.89 17.42 -8.02
N ARG A 129 -5.58 17.18 -8.10
CA ARG A 129 -4.64 18.00 -8.88
C ARG A 129 -4.89 17.92 -10.37
N ARG A 130 -5.17 16.73 -10.89
CA ARG A 130 -5.29 16.48 -12.33
C ARG A 130 -6.72 16.42 -12.84
N ARG A 131 -7.69 16.35 -11.92
CA ARG A 131 -9.14 16.18 -12.19
C ARG A 131 -9.41 15.00 -13.12
N ARG A 132 -8.64 13.92 -12.98
CA ARG A 132 -8.71 12.71 -13.79
C ARG A 132 -8.56 11.50 -12.89
N TRP A 133 -9.30 10.44 -13.21
CA TRP A 133 -9.14 9.15 -12.55
C TRP A 133 -7.70 8.65 -12.70
N ASN A 134 -7.20 7.99 -11.66
CA ASN A 134 -5.91 7.31 -11.66
C ASN A 134 -6.08 5.86 -11.17
N PRO A 135 -5.28 4.92 -11.68
CA PRO A 135 -5.30 3.53 -11.21
C PRO A 135 -5.07 3.46 -9.70
N GLY A 136 -5.99 2.79 -9.00
CA GLY A 136 -5.97 2.67 -7.54
C GLY A 136 -6.90 3.64 -6.80
N LEU A 137 -7.46 4.65 -7.47
CA LEU A 137 -8.23 5.70 -6.80
C LEU A 137 -9.44 5.17 -6.02
N ILE A 138 -10.16 4.19 -6.55
CA ILE A 138 -11.41 3.70 -5.92
C ILE A 138 -11.06 2.98 -4.61
N MET A 139 -10.15 2.01 -4.69
CA MET A 139 -9.69 1.24 -3.56
C MET A 139 -8.89 2.09 -2.58
N ALA A 140 -8.11 3.07 -3.04
CA ALA A 140 -7.43 4.04 -2.18
C ALA A 140 -8.44 4.84 -1.37
N SER A 141 -9.53 5.29 -1.98
CA SER A 141 -10.57 6.06 -1.29
C SER A 141 -11.28 5.21 -0.24
N LEU A 142 -11.63 3.97 -0.57
CA LEU A 142 -12.24 3.03 0.37
C LEU A 142 -11.30 2.69 1.54
N GLN A 143 -10.06 2.35 1.22
CA GLN A 143 -9.03 2.01 2.18
C GLN A 143 -8.69 3.20 3.08
N PHE A 144 -8.66 4.43 2.55
CA PHE A 144 -8.43 5.64 3.33
C PHE A 144 -9.48 5.80 4.43
N LEU A 145 -10.77 5.71 4.09
CA LEU A 145 -11.85 5.83 5.06
C LEU A 145 -11.81 4.73 6.13
N LEU A 146 -11.62 3.48 5.72
CA LEU A 146 -11.49 2.36 6.64
C LEU A 146 -10.24 2.48 7.52
N SER A 147 -9.15 3.03 7.00
CA SER A 147 -7.92 3.26 7.74
C SER A 147 -8.05 4.35 8.78
N LEU A 148 -8.80 5.42 8.50
CA LEU A 148 -9.12 6.45 9.50
C LEU A 148 -9.89 5.83 10.67
N TYR A 149 -10.91 5.03 10.36
CA TYR A 149 -11.68 4.33 11.39
C TYR A 149 -10.81 3.32 12.16
N ALA A 150 -10.00 2.53 11.45
CA ALA A 150 -9.09 1.57 12.07
C ALA A 150 -8.10 2.25 13.03
N ALA A 151 -7.47 3.35 12.59
CA ALA A 151 -6.54 4.14 13.40
C ALA A 151 -7.22 4.67 14.67
N TYR A 152 -8.43 5.23 14.53
CA TYR A 152 -9.25 5.65 15.66
C TYR A 152 -9.51 4.47 16.60
N PHE A 153 -10.04 3.36 16.08
CA PHE A 153 -10.47 2.23 16.88
C PHE A 153 -9.31 1.66 17.72
N ILE A 154 -8.18 1.36 17.08
CA ILE A 154 -7.04 0.77 17.80
C ILE A 154 -6.45 1.75 18.83
N THR A 155 -6.45 3.05 18.53
CA THR A 155 -5.94 4.09 19.45
C THR A 155 -6.71 4.11 20.75
N PHE A 156 -8.04 3.98 20.69
CA PHE A 156 -8.90 4.08 21.87
C PHE A 156 -9.22 2.74 22.55
N HIS A 157 -9.03 1.61 21.86
CA HIS A 157 -9.50 0.31 22.36
C HIS A 157 -8.40 -0.74 22.58
N GLY A 158 -7.13 -0.43 22.33
CA GLY A 158 -6.06 -1.40 22.60
C GLY A 158 -4.62 -0.90 22.55
N LEU A 159 -4.35 0.26 21.95
CA LEU A 159 -2.99 0.74 21.77
C LEU A 159 -2.40 1.33 23.05
N SER A 160 -1.44 0.62 23.65
CA SER A 160 -0.58 1.15 24.72
C SER A 160 0.37 2.21 24.16
N ASN A 161 0.67 3.28 24.93
CA ASN A 161 1.62 4.34 24.53
C ASN A 161 1.28 5.00 23.19
N ALA A 162 0.00 5.36 23.00
CA ALA A 162 -0.52 5.84 21.72
C ALA A 162 0.32 6.99 21.11
N VAL A 163 0.68 8.01 21.91
CA VAL A 163 1.46 9.16 21.43
C VAL A 163 2.79 8.73 20.81
N PHE A 164 3.52 7.83 21.48
CA PHE A 164 4.79 7.31 20.97
C PHE A 164 4.61 6.59 19.63
N TRP A 165 3.61 5.71 19.54
CA TRP A 165 3.32 4.97 18.32
C TRP A 165 2.87 5.87 17.17
N TRP A 166 2.03 6.87 17.42
CA TRP A 166 1.63 7.84 16.40
C TRP A 166 2.82 8.62 15.85
N ILE A 167 3.68 9.15 16.71
CA ILE A 167 4.88 9.89 16.28
C ILE A 167 5.81 8.99 15.48
N THR A 168 6.14 7.81 16.01
CA THR A 168 7.11 6.91 15.36
C THR A 168 6.61 6.35 14.04
N THR A 169 5.35 5.90 13.97
CA THR A 169 4.77 5.36 12.73
C THR A 169 4.59 6.43 11.66
N LEU A 170 4.22 7.65 12.03
CA LEU A 170 4.12 8.77 11.09
C LEU A 170 5.49 9.14 10.52
N LEU A 171 6.50 9.33 11.37
CA LEU A 171 7.86 9.66 10.93
C LEU A 171 8.44 8.55 10.05
N PHE A 172 8.31 7.30 10.47
CA PHE A 172 8.77 6.14 9.70
C PHE A 172 8.08 6.10 8.33
N SER A 173 6.76 6.22 8.30
CA SER A 173 6.00 6.11 7.05
C SER A 173 6.31 7.25 6.09
N ILE A 174 6.44 8.49 6.57
CA ILE A 174 6.86 9.64 5.75
C ILE A 174 8.27 9.40 5.18
N LEU A 175 9.21 8.95 6.00
CA LEU A 175 10.59 8.70 5.57
C LEU A 175 10.65 7.62 4.48
N VAL A 176 9.96 6.50 4.66
CA VAL A 176 9.95 5.40 3.68
C VAL A 176 9.31 5.84 2.37
N HIS A 177 8.18 6.56 2.42
CA HIS A 177 7.56 7.09 1.20
C HIS A 177 8.47 8.11 0.50
N ALA A 178 9.11 9.02 1.23
CA ALA A 178 10.04 9.98 0.65
C ALA A 178 11.23 9.29 -0.03
N LEU A 179 11.81 8.27 0.61
CA LEU A 179 12.88 7.46 0.03
C LEU A 179 12.40 6.72 -1.22
N LEU A 180 11.20 6.15 -1.18
CA LEU A 180 10.57 5.49 -2.33
C LEU A 180 10.38 6.43 -3.51
N PHE A 181 9.77 7.59 -3.29
CA PHE A 181 9.61 8.59 -4.33
C PHE A 181 10.96 8.97 -4.94
N ARG A 182 11.99 9.16 -4.11
CA ARG A 182 13.34 9.44 -4.60
C ARG A 182 13.93 8.30 -5.43
N LEU A 183 13.80 7.06 -4.97
CA LEU A 183 14.31 5.86 -5.68
C LEU A 183 13.56 5.65 -7.01
N VAL A 184 12.24 5.82 -7.01
CA VAL A 184 11.39 5.70 -8.20
C VAL A 184 11.74 6.77 -9.22
N LEU A 185 11.81 8.03 -8.79
CA LEU A 185 12.07 9.19 -9.67
C LEU A 185 13.53 9.32 -10.10
N SER A 186 14.46 8.65 -9.42
CA SER A 186 15.85 8.60 -9.89
C SER A 186 15.94 7.87 -11.22
N LYS A 187 16.43 8.59 -12.26
CA LYS A 187 16.79 7.98 -13.53
C LYS A 187 17.86 6.92 -13.23
N THR A 188 17.61 5.69 -13.64
CA THR A 188 18.67 4.69 -13.69
C THR A 188 19.62 5.16 -14.79
N SER A 189 20.75 5.77 -14.44
CA SER A 189 21.81 6.05 -15.41
C SER A 189 22.33 4.71 -15.91
N ARG A 190 21.85 4.27 -17.07
CA ARG A 190 22.56 3.28 -17.87
C ARG A 190 22.92 3.97 -19.17
N SER A 191 24.19 4.38 -19.21
CA SER A 191 24.99 4.56 -20.41
C SER A 191 24.89 3.34 -21.32
#